data_AF-A0A7K2MJH5-F1
#
_entry.id   AF-A0A7K2MJH5-F1
#
_cell.length_a   1.000
_cell.length_b   1.000
_cell.length_c   1.000
_cell.angle_alpha   90.00
_cell.angle_beta   90.00
_cell.angle_gamma   90.00
#
_symmetry.space_group_name_H-M   'P 1'
#
loop_
_entity.id
_entity.type
_entity.pdbx_description
1 polymer ?
#
loop_
_entity_poly.entity_id
_entity_poly.type
_entity_poly.pdbx_seq_one_letter_code
_entity_poly.pdbx_strand_id
1 'polypeptide(L)'
;AWHAEWEPLRDLLRLTGGAARDAAELTEGLRVRPDVMRAHLGLTHGLIVSERLSAELAPVLGRARAKELLTELAARTYAEDRPLGELLAEVPELRDLDLTSPTDPARYTGAAGALTDRALERR
;
A
#
# COMPACT_ATOMS: atom_id res chain seq x y z
N ALA A 1 -27.36 21.62 -34.79
CA ALA A 1 -26.15 21.12 -34.11
C ALA A 1 -25.24 22.28 -33.70
N TRP A 2 -24.64 23.01 -34.65
CA TRP A 2 -23.66 24.09 -34.38
C TRP A 2 -24.00 25.11 -33.26
N HIS A 3 -25.21 25.71 -33.25
CA HIS A 3 -25.56 26.71 -32.22
C HIS A 3 -25.68 26.14 -30.80
N ALA A 4 -25.92 24.83 -30.64
CA ALA A 4 -26.04 24.19 -29.34
C ALA A 4 -24.67 23.87 -28.70
N GLU A 5 -23.56 24.03 -29.44
CA GLU A 5 -22.22 23.66 -28.98
C GLU A 5 -21.50 24.80 -28.25
N TRP A 6 -21.90 26.07 -28.47
CA TRP A 6 -21.15 27.23 -28.00
C TRP A 6 -21.17 27.40 -26.48
N GLU A 7 -22.34 27.25 -25.87
CA GLU A 7 -22.48 27.31 -24.43
C GLU A 7 -21.73 26.15 -23.74
N PRO A 8 -21.95 24.87 -24.13
CA PRO A 8 -21.18 23.76 -23.57
C PRO A 8 -19.66 23.92 -23.76
N LEU A 9 -19.20 24.36 -24.94
CA LEU A 9 -17.78 24.55 -25.19
C LEU A 9 -17.17 25.61 -24.26
N ARG A 10 -17.83 26.76 -24.10
CA ARG A 10 -17.36 27.81 -23.18
C ARG A 10 -17.35 27.32 -21.74
N ASP A 11 -18.39 26.60 -21.33
CA ASP A 11 -18.52 26.12 -19.96
C ASP A 11 -17.46 25.06 -19.65
N LEU A 12 -17.18 24.15 -20.59
CA LEU A 12 -16.08 23.20 -20.50
C LEU A 12 -14.73 23.92 -20.35
N LEU A 13 -14.43 24.90 -21.21
CA LEU A 13 -13.19 25.66 -21.13
C LEU A 13 -13.04 26.40 -19.79
N ARG A 14 -14.14 26.99 -19.28
CA ARG A 14 -14.15 27.68 -17.99
C ARG A 14 -13.89 26.73 -16.82
N LEU A 15 -14.57 25.58 -16.81
CA LEU A 15 -14.43 24.57 -15.75
C LEU A 15 -13.03 23.95 -15.77
N THR A 16 -12.53 23.57 -16.95
CA THR A 16 -11.18 23.01 -17.08
C THR A 16 -10.12 24.02 -16.71
N GLY A 17 -10.25 25.29 -17.12
CA GLY A 17 -9.32 26.35 -16.74
C GLY A 17 -9.28 26.58 -15.22
N GLY A 18 -10.45 26.61 -14.57
CA GLY A 18 -10.54 26.69 -13.12
C GLY A 18 -9.90 25.48 -12.42
N ALA A 19 -10.25 24.27 -12.85
CA ALA A 19 -9.70 23.04 -12.27
C ALA A 19 -8.18 22.94 -12.46
N ALA A 20 -7.65 23.37 -13.60
CA ALA A 20 -6.21 23.39 -13.85
C ALA A 20 -5.47 24.36 -12.93
N ARG A 21 -6.05 25.55 -12.70
CA ARG A 21 -5.52 26.53 -11.74
C ARG A 21 -5.53 25.94 -10.32
N ASP A 22 -6.66 25.43 -9.87
CA ASP A 22 -6.80 24.90 -8.51
C ASP A 22 -5.88 23.68 -8.29
N ALA A 23 -5.70 22.84 -9.32
CA ALA A 23 -4.77 21.71 -9.27
C ALA A 23 -3.31 22.16 -9.18
N ALA A 24 -2.91 23.24 -9.86
CA ALA A 24 -1.57 23.80 -9.73
C ALA A 24 -1.33 24.33 -8.30
N GLU A 25 -2.27 25.13 -7.77
CA GLU A 25 -2.18 25.64 -6.40
C GLU A 25 -2.12 24.50 -5.36
N LEU A 26 -2.96 23.47 -5.53
CA LEU A 26 -3.00 22.31 -4.63
C LEU A 26 -1.68 21.51 -4.67
N THR A 27 -1.13 21.26 -5.85
CA THR A 27 0.09 20.44 -5.99
C THR A 27 1.34 21.18 -5.53
N GLU A 28 1.41 22.51 -5.70
CA GLU A 28 2.49 23.35 -5.15
C GLU A 28 2.43 23.43 -3.62
N GLY A 29 1.23 23.52 -3.05
CA GLY A 29 1.01 23.68 -1.60
C GLY A 29 0.89 22.37 -0.80
N LEU A 30 0.94 21.21 -1.47
CA LEU A 30 0.67 19.91 -0.83
C LEU A 30 1.70 19.60 0.26
N ARG A 31 1.22 19.32 1.48
CA ARG A 31 2.06 18.90 2.61
C ARG A 31 1.89 17.42 2.88
N VAL A 32 2.95 16.65 2.65
CA VAL A 32 3.01 15.23 2.98
C VAL A 32 3.42 15.05 4.45
N ARG A 33 2.80 14.09 5.15
CA ARG A 33 3.14 13.70 6.53
C ARG A 33 3.63 12.25 6.56
N PRO A 34 4.93 11.99 6.32
CA PRO A 34 5.46 10.64 6.18
C PRO A 34 5.33 9.79 7.45
N ASP A 35 5.40 10.43 8.61
CA ASP A 35 5.19 9.83 9.93
C ASP A 35 3.76 9.25 10.06
N VAL A 36 2.75 10.01 9.67
CA VAL A 36 1.35 9.57 9.65
C VAL A 36 1.16 8.44 8.64
N MET A 37 1.75 8.56 7.45
CA MET A 37 1.70 7.51 6.44
C MET A 37 2.31 6.20 6.98
N ARG A 38 3.46 6.27 7.66
CA ARG A 38 4.10 5.09 8.26
C ARG A 38 3.27 4.51 9.41
N ALA A 39 2.68 5.34 10.26
CA ALA A 39 1.76 4.89 11.31
C ALA A 39 0.55 4.17 10.71
N HIS A 40 0.00 4.67 9.61
CA HIS A 40 -1.16 4.07 8.93
C HIS A 40 -0.88 2.67 8.35
N LEU A 41 0.37 2.34 8.02
CA LEU A 41 0.74 0.98 7.62
C LEU A 41 0.46 -0.04 8.74
N GLY A 42 0.45 0.40 10.00
CA GLY A 42 0.14 -0.42 11.17
C GLY A 42 -1.36 -0.68 11.41
N LEU A 43 -2.27 0.01 10.71
CA LEU A 43 -3.73 -0.10 10.94
C LEU A 43 -4.31 -1.50 10.69
N THR A 44 -3.56 -2.35 9.99
CA THR A 44 -3.95 -3.72 9.67
C THR A 44 -3.27 -4.76 10.56
N HIS A 45 -2.62 -4.34 11.65
CA HIS A 45 -1.80 -5.21 12.50
C HIS A 45 -0.70 -5.96 11.71
N GLY A 46 -0.24 -5.38 10.60
CA GLY A 46 0.76 -6.01 9.71
C GLY A 46 0.17 -6.95 8.64
N LEU A 47 -1.14 -7.15 8.58
CA LEU A 47 -1.77 -8.05 7.60
C LEU A 47 -1.67 -7.56 6.16
N ILE A 48 -1.39 -6.27 5.93
CA ILE A 48 -1.16 -5.70 4.59
C ILE A 48 -0.03 -6.39 3.82
N VAL A 49 0.91 -7.07 4.50
CA VAL A 49 2.00 -7.86 3.86
C VAL A 49 1.77 -9.37 3.87
N SER A 50 0.55 -9.83 4.19
CA SER A 50 0.23 -11.28 4.28
C SER A 50 0.52 -12.06 2.99
N GLU A 51 0.33 -11.47 1.81
CA GLU A 51 0.66 -12.12 0.53
C GLU A 51 2.17 -12.37 0.39
N ARG A 52 3.00 -11.36 0.72
CA ARG A 52 4.46 -11.49 0.74
C ARG A 52 4.89 -12.60 1.69
N LEU A 53 4.35 -12.58 2.91
CA LEU A 53 4.65 -13.60 3.92
C LEU A 53 4.25 -14.99 3.43
N SER A 54 3.10 -15.13 2.76
CA SER A 54 2.69 -16.42 2.18
C SER A 54 3.69 -16.94 1.14
N ALA A 55 4.19 -16.05 0.27
CA ALA A 55 5.19 -16.39 -0.73
C ALA A 55 6.55 -16.74 -0.11
N GLU A 56 6.99 -16.02 0.92
CA GLU A 56 8.27 -16.26 1.58
C GLU A 56 8.26 -17.48 2.51
N LEU A 57 7.12 -17.79 3.12
CA LEU A 57 6.96 -18.97 3.99
C LEU A 57 6.70 -20.25 3.20
N ALA A 58 6.21 -20.16 1.95
CA ALA A 58 5.89 -21.34 1.15
C ALA A 58 7.09 -22.29 0.88
N PRO A 59 8.33 -21.82 0.62
CA PRO A 59 9.50 -22.68 0.51
C PRO A 59 9.87 -23.44 1.79
N VAL A 60 9.51 -22.91 2.97
CA VAL A 60 9.86 -23.48 4.28
C VAL A 60 8.77 -24.41 4.79
N LEU A 61 7.50 -23.98 4.73
CA LEU A 61 6.36 -24.70 5.30
C LEU A 61 5.53 -25.47 4.27
N GLY A 62 5.70 -25.18 2.99
CA GLY A 62 4.76 -25.56 1.94
C GLY A 62 3.59 -24.57 1.81
N ARG A 63 3.10 -24.41 0.58
CA ARG A 63 2.07 -23.39 0.25
C ARG A 63 0.78 -23.54 1.03
N ALA A 64 0.30 -24.77 1.24
CA ALA A 64 -0.94 -25.03 1.97
C ALA A 64 -0.82 -24.63 3.44
N ARG A 65 0.24 -25.10 4.12
CA ARG A 65 0.49 -24.80 5.53
C ARG A 65 0.77 -23.32 5.78
N ALA A 66 1.55 -22.66 4.91
CA ALA A 66 1.80 -21.22 5.00
C ALA A 66 0.48 -20.41 4.95
N LYS A 67 -0.44 -20.78 4.05
CA LYS A 67 -1.76 -20.14 3.93
C LYS A 67 -2.63 -20.40 5.16
N GLU A 68 -2.69 -21.64 5.64
CA GLU A 68 -3.46 -21.97 6.85
C GLU A 68 -2.94 -21.21 8.07
N LEU A 69 -1.63 -21.21 8.29
CA LEU A 69 -0.99 -20.50 9.39
C LEU A 69 -1.30 -19.00 9.34
N LEU A 70 -1.12 -18.35 8.20
CA LEU A 70 -1.42 -16.91 8.08
C LEU A 70 -2.91 -16.60 8.28
N THR A 71 -3.81 -17.51 7.88
CA THR A 71 -5.25 -17.35 8.12
C THR A 71 -5.57 -17.43 9.62
N GLU A 72 -4.98 -18.39 10.32
CA GLU A 72 -5.11 -18.54 11.78
C GLU A 72 -4.57 -17.30 12.51
N LEU A 73 -3.36 -16.88 12.18
CA LEU A 73 -2.73 -15.73 12.82
C LEU A 73 -3.48 -14.42 12.51
N ALA A 74 -4.06 -14.27 11.32
CA ALA A 74 -4.90 -13.12 10.98
C ALA A 74 -6.18 -13.05 11.83
N ALA A 75 -6.77 -14.19 12.21
CA ALA A 75 -7.89 -14.18 13.15
C ALA A 75 -7.40 -13.76 14.56
N ARG A 76 -6.23 -14.25 14.98
CA ARG A 76 -5.62 -13.92 16.28
C ARG A 76 -5.20 -12.46 16.39
N THR A 77 -4.66 -11.82 15.34
CA THR A 77 -4.26 -10.41 15.40
C THR A 77 -5.41 -9.51 15.84
N TYR A 78 -6.63 -9.76 15.35
CA TYR A 78 -7.82 -9.00 15.73
C TYR A 78 -8.40 -9.42 17.08
N ALA A 79 -8.35 -10.72 17.41
CA ALA A 79 -8.87 -11.22 18.68
C ALA A 79 -8.01 -10.79 19.88
N GLU A 80 -6.69 -10.70 19.69
CA GLU A 80 -5.72 -10.38 20.73
C GLU A 80 -5.25 -8.91 20.71
N ASP A 81 -5.61 -8.14 19.67
CA ASP A 81 -5.10 -6.78 19.40
C ASP A 81 -3.56 -6.72 19.35
N ARG A 82 -2.98 -7.67 18.60
CA ARG A 82 -1.53 -7.85 18.49
C ARG A 82 -1.06 -7.83 17.05
N PRO A 83 0.14 -7.31 16.77
CA PRO A 83 0.69 -7.31 15.42
C PRO A 83 1.07 -8.73 14.98
N LEU A 84 0.85 -9.03 13.70
CA LEU A 84 1.15 -10.32 13.07
C LEU A 84 2.61 -10.74 13.30
N GLY A 85 3.55 -9.80 13.29
CA GLY A 85 4.97 -10.07 13.52
C GLY A 85 5.28 -10.67 14.90
N GLU A 86 4.57 -10.24 15.94
CA GLU A 86 4.71 -10.84 17.28
C GLU A 86 4.16 -12.26 17.30
N LEU A 87 2.99 -12.49 16.69
CA LEU A 87 2.38 -13.82 16.64
C LEU A 87 3.20 -14.80 15.81
N LEU A 88 3.84 -14.34 14.72
CA LEU A 88 4.76 -15.14 13.92
C LEU A 88 6.00 -15.57 14.71
N ALA A 89 6.51 -14.71 15.60
CA ALA A 89 7.67 -15.03 16.44
C ALA A 89 7.38 -16.10 17.51
N GLU A 90 6.10 -16.33 17.83
CA GLU A 90 5.66 -17.41 18.73
C GLU A 90 5.56 -18.77 18.04
N VAL A 91 5.57 -18.81 16.70
CA VAL A 91 5.42 -20.05 15.93
C VAL A 91 6.71 -20.86 15.97
N PRO A 92 6.71 -22.07 16.55
CA PRO A 92 7.92 -22.88 16.68
C PRO A 92 8.60 -23.19 15.34
N GLU A 93 7.81 -23.44 14.29
CA GLU A 93 8.31 -23.73 12.94
C GLU A 93 9.08 -22.57 12.29
N LEU A 94 8.91 -21.34 12.80
CA LEU A 94 9.49 -20.11 12.25
C LEU A 94 10.61 -19.51 13.11
N ARG A 95 10.97 -20.16 14.22
CA ARG A 95 11.86 -19.62 15.25
C ARG A 95 13.23 -19.18 14.73
N ASP A 96 13.77 -19.89 13.74
CA ASP A 96 15.10 -19.63 13.18
C ASP A 96 15.06 -18.70 11.94
N LEU A 97 13.87 -18.21 11.54
CA LEU A 97 13.72 -17.30 10.41
C LEU A 97 13.70 -15.85 10.88
N ASP A 98 14.49 -15.01 10.20
CA ASP A 98 14.38 -13.55 10.37
C ASP A 98 13.18 -13.02 9.58
N LEU A 99 12.08 -12.79 10.29
CA LEU A 99 10.83 -12.25 9.72
C LEU A 99 10.69 -10.73 9.92
N THR A 100 11.73 -10.02 10.38
CA THR A 100 11.65 -8.56 10.61
C THR A 100 11.47 -7.76 9.32
N SER A 101 12.27 -8.07 8.28
CA SER A 101 12.16 -7.42 6.97
C SER A 101 10.88 -7.82 6.20
N PRO A 102 10.47 -9.09 6.21
CA PRO A 102 9.20 -9.55 5.63
C PRO A 102 7.95 -8.91 6.23
N THR A 103 7.98 -8.58 7.52
CA THR A 103 6.85 -8.00 8.24
C THR A 103 6.77 -6.48 8.16
N ASP A 104 7.81 -5.76 7.70
CA ASP A 104 7.76 -4.30 7.50
C ASP A 104 7.08 -3.94 6.17
N PRO A 105 5.88 -3.31 6.19
CA PRO A 105 5.18 -2.94 4.96
C PRO A 105 5.92 -1.91 4.11
N ALA A 106 6.80 -1.08 4.70
CA ALA A 106 7.58 -0.13 3.94
C ALA A 106 8.69 -0.77 3.10
N ARG A 107 9.01 -2.05 3.33
CA ARG A 107 9.99 -2.80 2.54
C ARG A 107 9.36 -3.58 1.39
N TYR A 108 8.04 -3.49 1.20
CA TYR A 108 7.31 -4.23 0.18
C TYR A 108 6.51 -3.31 -0.75
N THR A 109 7.20 -2.37 -1.39
CA THR A 109 6.59 -1.41 -2.34
C THR A 109 6.65 -1.87 -3.80
N GLY A 110 7.14 -3.09 -4.06
CA GLY A 110 7.31 -3.64 -5.41
C GLY A 110 8.15 -2.72 -6.30
N ALA A 111 7.67 -2.50 -7.54
CA ALA A 111 8.34 -1.66 -8.53
C ALA A 111 8.03 -0.15 -8.40
N ALA A 112 7.44 0.31 -7.29
CA ALA A 112 7.00 1.70 -7.14
C ALA A 112 8.12 2.71 -7.45
N GLY A 113 9.31 2.55 -6.87
CA GLY A 113 10.46 3.43 -7.12
C GLY A 113 10.85 3.47 -8.60
N ALA A 114 11.08 2.31 -9.21
CA ALA A 114 11.46 2.22 -10.63
C ALA A 114 10.39 2.78 -11.58
N LEU A 115 9.10 2.64 -11.25
CA LEU A 115 8.01 3.23 -12.03
C LEU A 115 7.95 4.75 -11.88
N THR A 116 8.22 5.28 -10.69
CA THR A 116 8.35 6.72 -10.44
C THR A 116 9.52 7.30 -11.22
N ASP A 117 10.70 6.68 -11.13
CA ASP A 117 11.89 7.12 -11.88
C ASP A 117 11.60 7.16 -13.39
N ARG A 118 11.01 6.09 -13.93
CA ARG A 118 10.61 6.04 -15.34
C ARG A 118 9.60 7.12 -15.72
N ALA A 119 8.70 7.51 -14.82
CA ALA A 119 7.73 8.57 -15.09
C ALA A 119 8.40 9.95 -15.14
N LEU A 120 9.40 10.20 -14.29
CA LEU A 120 10.16 11.45 -14.23
C LEU A 120 11.16 11.60 -15.39
N GLU A 121 11.67 10.49 -15.91
CA GLU A 121 12.65 10.48 -17.01
C GLU A 121 12.03 10.51 -18.41
N ARG A 122 10.69 10.43 -18.52
CA ARG A 122 9.98 10.54 -19.81
C ARG A 122 10.17 11.94 -20.39
N ARG A 123 10.83 12.00 -21.56
CA ARG A 123 10.91 13.17 -22.42
C ARG A 123 9.76 13.20 -23.41
#